data_AF-A0A150HJ58-F1
#
_entry.id   AF-A0A150HJ58-F1
#
_cell.length_a   1.000
_cell.length_b   1.000
_cell.length_c   1.000
_cell.angle_alpha   90.00
_cell.angle_beta   90.00
_cell.angle_gamma   90.00
#
_symmetry.space_group_name_H-M   'P 1'
#
loop_
_entity.id
_entity.type
_entity.pdbx_description
1 polymer ?
#
loop_
_entity_poly.entity_id
_entity_poly.type
_entity_poly.pdbx_seq_one_letter_code
_entity_poly.pdbx_strand_id
1 'polypeptide(L)'
;MGFVHRHRGLVRTFAIGLVLTATVVVAGCATENTDAATSPTPATHAPSPSPTPTPLTPAQALLAAHADVPGACAVSFSIDGTTLEPQLQVQDRLYDHLPIPRAAGRVFAGWYADAATAASASADPAAHAGSPATRINGSRPVACTAHQQTLYGAWTTADAVAAAEARVPILMYHQFTAKPEGESGWLRGNYAYIEDYRAQMQYIKDQSFYLPTWDELSAFIDGALYLPDHAVIITDDDADPSWLTMASPINEQLQLMATSFVITGSGVPAQNRFILQRSHTHDMHHAGANGKGQMVNLTVPEIAADMTASAAALGGVKEVMAYPYGHNNETSHEGLRQAGFEMARTIEQGYVSVGSDKLTLPCVRINYGMGVAALKKQIG
;
A
#
# COMPACT_ATOMS: atom_id res chain seq x y z
N MET A 1 -25.58 37.80 42.98
CA MET A 1 -24.54 37.29 43.92
C MET A 1 -23.47 36.64 43.05
N GLY A 2 -22.21 37.03 42.93
CA GLY A 2 -21.33 37.93 43.70
C GLY A 2 -20.02 37.19 44.05
N PHE A 3 -18.88 37.76 43.65
CA PHE A 3 -17.45 37.46 43.99
C PHE A 3 -16.75 36.31 43.21
N VAL A 4 -15.70 36.49 42.40
CA VAL A 4 -14.35 37.16 42.47
C VAL A 4 -13.29 36.34 43.24
N HIS A 5 -12.23 35.90 42.55
CA HIS A 5 -10.85 35.96 43.07
C HIS A 5 -9.75 36.05 41.99
N ARG A 6 -8.65 36.71 42.37
CA ARG A 6 -7.54 37.29 41.58
C ARG A 6 -6.24 36.45 41.64
N HIS A 7 -5.44 36.59 40.57
CA HIS A 7 -3.97 36.75 40.41
C HIS A 7 -2.92 36.02 41.29
N ARG A 8 -1.87 35.53 40.61
CA ARG A 8 -0.42 35.89 40.67
C ARG A 8 0.35 34.90 39.75
N GLY A 9 1.32 35.22 38.88
CA GLY A 9 2.17 36.38 38.63
C GLY A 9 3.58 36.16 39.19
N LEU A 10 4.57 35.75 38.36
CA LEU A 10 6.00 35.94 38.65
C LEU A 10 6.86 35.99 37.37
N VAL A 11 7.52 37.13 37.16
CA VAL A 11 8.59 37.41 36.19
C VAL A 11 9.81 37.85 37.02
N ARG A 12 11.02 37.40 36.66
CA ARG A 12 12.27 37.96 37.20
C ARG A 12 13.32 38.13 36.10
N THR A 13 13.76 39.37 35.95
CA THR A 13 14.87 39.91 35.17
C THR A 13 16.14 39.96 36.05
N PHE A 14 17.35 39.83 35.48
CA PHE A 14 18.65 40.38 35.95
C PHE A 14 19.74 39.95 34.93
N ALA A 15 20.88 40.61 34.69
CA ALA A 15 21.31 42.00 34.51
C ALA A 15 22.74 41.92 33.94
N ILE A 16 23.16 42.93 33.16
CA ILE A 16 24.47 43.04 32.49
C ILE A 16 25.52 43.60 33.47
N GLY A 17 26.77 43.14 33.36
CA GLY A 17 27.93 43.74 34.02
C GLY A 17 29.20 43.64 33.15
N LEU A 18 29.68 44.78 32.68
CA LEU A 18 30.93 45.01 31.93
C LEU A 18 31.96 45.65 32.87
N VAL A 19 33.21 45.20 32.89
CA VAL A 19 34.35 45.95 33.47
C VAL A 19 35.57 45.82 32.54
N LEU A 20 36.02 46.97 32.04
CA LEU A 20 37.31 47.24 31.39
C LEU A 20 38.27 47.82 32.43
N THR A 21 39.55 47.43 32.39
CA THR A 21 40.66 48.27 32.91
C THR A 21 41.93 48.07 32.08
N ALA A 22 42.74 49.12 32.04
CA ALA A 22 43.68 49.47 31.00
C ALA A 22 45.16 49.35 31.40
N THR A 23 46.01 49.18 30.37
CA THR A 23 47.40 49.65 30.13
C THR A 23 48.31 50.11 31.28
N VAL A 24 49.57 49.65 31.28
CA VAL A 24 50.78 50.51 31.44
C VAL A 24 51.98 49.91 30.67
N VAL A 25 52.76 50.80 30.06
CA VAL A 25 54.00 50.67 29.27
C VAL A 25 55.24 50.63 30.17
N VAL A 26 56.30 49.90 29.79
CA VAL A 26 57.68 50.22 30.19
C VAL A 26 58.62 50.09 28.98
N ALA A 27 59.42 51.15 28.78
CA ALA A 27 60.46 51.29 27.77
C ALA A 27 61.83 50.85 28.30
N GLY A 28 62.74 50.44 27.40
CA GLY A 28 64.13 50.11 27.73
C GLY A 28 65.06 49.97 26.51
N CYS A 29 65.70 51.09 26.16
CA CYS A 29 67.06 51.32 25.64
C CYS A 29 67.77 50.36 24.64
N ALA A 30 68.08 50.93 23.47
CA ALA A 30 69.44 51.22 22.94
C ALA A 30 70.20 50.25 21.99
N THR A 31 70.63 50.88 20.89
CA THR A 31 71.87 50.74 20.08
C THR A 31 71.98 49.69 18.97
N GLU A 32 72.49 50.21 17.86
CA GLU A 32 72.68 49.63 16.52
C GLU A 32 73.64 48.44 16.50
N ASN A 33 73.38 47.50 15.59
CA ASN A 33 74.41 46.89 14.76
C ASN A 33 73.78 46.33 13.48
N THR A 34 74.31 46.78 12.35
CA THR A 34 74.20 46.19 11.02
C THR A 34 74.55 44.71 11.05
N ASP A 35 73.65 43.86 10.53
CA ASP A 35 74.03 42.75 9.66
C ASP A 35 72.81 42.19 8.93
N ALA A 36 72.96 42.03 7.61
CA ALA A 36 71.96 41.45 6.74
C ALA A 36 71.80 39.95 7.04
N ALA A 37 70.65 39.56 7.55
CA ALA A 37 70.22 38.17 7.65
C ALA A 37 68.81 38.01 7.07
N THR A 38 68.67 37.10 6.13
CA THR A 38 67.46 36.80 5.38
C THR A 38 66.41 36.17 6.31
N SER A 39 65.37 36.92 6.69
CA SER A 39 64.21 36.36 7.40
C SER A 39 63.35 35.53 6.43
N PRO A 40 62.97 34.29 6.77
CA PRO A 40 62.03 33.53 5.96
C PRO A 40 60.63 34.16 6.07
N THR A 41 59.98 34.34 4.91
CA THR A 41 58.60 34.81 4.78
C THR A 41 57.67 33.98 5.67
N PRO A 42 56.72 34.57 6.43
CA PRO A 42 55.70 33.80 7.12
C PRO A 42 54.89 33.02 6.07
N ALA A 43 54.87 31.70 6.16
CA ALA A 43 53.96 30.90 5.36
C ALA A 43 52.54 31.29 5.76
N THR A 44 51.84 32.00 4.87
CA THR A 44 50.40 32.22 4.98
C THR A 44 49.75 30.84 4.94
N HIS A 45 49.31 30.32 6.09
CA HIS A 45 48.41 29.18 6.12
C HIS A 45 47.10 29.62 5.47
N ALA A 46 46.96 29.38 4.17
CA ALA A 46 45.67 29.43 3.52
C ALA A 46 44.75 28.43 4.26
N PRO A 47 43.55 28.83 4.70
CA PRO A 47 42.60 27.87 5.27
C PRO A 47 42.37 26.78 4.23
N SER A 48 42.62 25.53 4.61
CA SER A 48 42.27 24.39 3.76
C SER A 48 40.80 24.54 3.39
N PRO A 49 40.43 24.45 2.10
CA PRO A 49 39.03 24.56 1.72
C PRO A 49 38.24 23.52 2.50
N SER A 50 37.20 23.95 3.24
CA SER A 50 36.25 23.01 3.82
C SER A 50 35.73 22.12 2.70
N PRO A 51 35.77 20.78 2.84
CA PRO A 51 35.27 19.90 1.81
C PRO A 51 33.81 20.28 1.52
N THR A 52 33.51 20.54 0.25
CA THR A 52 32.12 20.72 -0.19
C THR A 52 31.35 19.45 0.23
N PRO A 53 30.26 19.56 1.00
CA PRO A 53 29.51 18.39 1.43
C PRO A 53 29.08 17.60 0.20
N THR A 54 29.33 16.28 0.22
CA THR A 54 28.90 15.38 -0.86
C THR A 54 27.38 15.52 -1.03
N PRO A 55 26.88 15.75 -2.26
CA PRO A 55 25.44 15.80 -2.50
C PRO A 55 24.76 14.53 -1.99
N LEU A 56 23.59 14.68 -1.35
CA LEU A 56 22.80 13.56 -0.89
C LEU A 56 22.36 12.69 -2.09
N THR A 57 22.33 11.38 -1.91
CA THR A 57 21.65 10.50 -2.86
C THR A 57 20.14 10.79 -2.86
N PRO A 58 19.38 10.41 -3.91
CA PRO A 58 17.92 10.59 -3.92
C PRO A 58 17.22 9.99 -2.70
N ALA A 59 17.65 8.80 -2.25
CA ALA A 59 17.11 8.16 -1.05
C ALA A 59 17.43 8.93 0.24
N GLN A 60 18.65 9.50 0.36
CA GLN A 60 19.03 10.33 1.50
C GLN A 60 18.26 11.66 1.51
N ALA A 61 18.09 12.28 0.34
CA ALA A 61 17.30 13.50 0.19
C ALA A 61 15.83 13.25 0.57
N LEU A 62 15.26 12.12 0.15
CA LEU A 62 13.91 11.71 0.51
C LEU A 62 13.76 11.53 2.03
N LEU A 63 14.67 10.82 2.69
CA LEU A 63 14.64 10.67 4.15
C LEU A 63 14.79 12.02 4.87
N ALA A 64 15.67 12.90 4.38
CA ALA A 64 15.86 14.22 4.97
C ALA A 64 14.60 15.09 4.85
N ALA A 65 13.85 14.97 3.76
CA ALA A 65 12.57 15.66 3.56
C ALA A 65 11.43 15.12 4.44
N HIS A 66 11.59 13.92 5.02
CA HIS A 66 10.59 13.23 5.83
C HIS A 66 11.14 12.80 7.20
N ALA A 67 12.04 13.60 7.77
CA ALA A 67 12.68 13.31 9.05
C ALA A 67 11.69 13.28 10.24
N ASP A 68 10.50 13.85 10.06
CA ASP A 68 9.39 13.87 11.01
C ASP A 68 8.51 12.62 10.95
N VAL A 69 8.65 11.77 9.93
CA VAL A 69 7.85 10.55 9.74
C VAL A 69 8.48 9.38 10.52
N PRO A 70 7.87 8.92 11.63
CA PRO A 70 8.42 7.80 12.40
C PRO A 70 8.42 6.53 11.57
N GLY A 71 9.56 5.83 11.53
CA GLY A 71 9.72 4.62 10.72
C GLY A 71 9.85 4.87 9.21
N ALA A 72 10.12 6.11 8.79
CA ALA A 72 10.42 6.43 7.40
C ALA A 72 11.47 5.46 6.81
N CYS A 73 11.17 4.93 5.63
CA CYS A 73 12.08 4.13 4.85
C CYS A 73 12.09 4.62 3.40
N ALA A 74 13.28 4.93 2.87
CA ALA A 74 13.45 5.18 1.45
C ALA A 74 13.68 3.86 0.71
N VAL A 75 12.75 3.50 -0.17
CA VAL A 75 12.81 2.29 -0.98
C VAL A 75 13.20 2.69 -2.40
N SER A 76 14.42 2.32 -2.80
CA SER A 76 14.92 2.50 -4.16
C SER A 76 14.59 1.29 -5.02
N PHE A 77 14.56 1.49 -6.34
CA PHE A 77 14.21 0.44 -7.30
C PHE A 77 15.28 0.33 -8.37
N SER A 78 15.74 -0.89 -8.66
CA SER A 78 16.70 -1.17 -9.72
C SER A 78 16.17 -2.28 -10.62
N ILE A 79 16.20 -2.07 -11.92
CA ILE A 79 15.71 -3.05 -12.90
C ILE A 79 16.51 -2.91 -14.20
N ASP A 80 17.17 -4.00 -14.61
CA ASP A 80 17.99 -4.04 -15.83
C ASP A 80 18.98 -2.85 -15.97
N GLY A 81 19.70 -2.55 -14.89
CA GLY A 81 20.65 -1.43 -14.83
C GLY A 81 20.01 -0.03 -14.77
N THR A 82 18.68 0.08 -14.82
CA THR A 82 17.94 1.32 -14.65
C THR A 82 17.53 1.50 -13.20
N THR A 83 17.65 2.72 -12.67
CA THR A 83 17.17 3.09 -11.33
C THR A 83 15.92 3.94 -11.45
N LEU A 84 14.89 3.66 -10.67
CA LEU A 84 13.70 4.52 -10.56
C LEU A 84 13.81 5.44 -9.33
N GLU A 85 13.05 6.53 -9.33
CA GLU A 85 12.96 7.42 -8.18
C GLU A 85 12.54 6.63 -6.92
N PRO A 86 13.22 6.85 -5.77
CA PRO A 86 12.87 6.16 -4.54
C PRO A 86 11.50 6.61 -4.03
N GLN A 87 10.78 5.71 -3.38
CA GLN A 87 9.52 6.00 -2.72
C GLN A 87 9.67 5.97 -1.20
N LEU A 88 8.92 6.84 -0.51
CA LEU A 88 8.84 6.81 0.94
C LEU A 88 7.85 5.71 1.33
N GLN A 89 8.31 4.79 2.16
CA GLN A 89 7.52 3.75 2.79
C GLN A 89 7.68 3.86 4.30
N VAL A 90 6.86 3.14 5.07
CA VAL A 90 6.90 3.18 6.54
C VAL A 90 7.10 1.78 7.09
N GLN A 91 8.13 1.62 7.92
CA GLN A 91 8.46 0.38 8.62
C GLN A 91 7.22 -0.24 9.26
N ASP A 92 7.07 -1.57 9.11
CA ASP A 92 5.97 -2.36 9.64
C ASP A 92 4.56 -2.00 9.12
N ARG A 93 4.44 -1.12 8.13
CA ARG A 93 3.21 -0.95 7.32
C ARG A 93 3.31 -1.78 6.05
N LEU A 94 2.17 -2.13 5.47
CA LEU A 94 2.16 -2.71 4.13
C LEU A 94 2.79 -1.74 3.12
N TYR A 95 3.49 -2.28 2.12
CA TYR A 95 3.97 -1.47 1.01
C TYR A 95 2.79 -0.77 0.31
N ASP A 96 2.95 0.52 0.05
CA ASP A 96 1.92 1.34 -0.56
C ASP A 96 2.36 1.75 -1.98
N HIS A 97 1.56 1.38 -2.99
CA HIS A 97 1.72 1.74 -4.41
C HIS A 97 3.16 1.60 -4.98
N LEU A 98 3.72 0.38 -4.89
CA LEU A 98 5.00 0.08 -5.54
C LEU A 98 4.92 0.30 -7.06
N PRO A 99 5.98 0.83 -7.70
CA PRO A 99 5.95 1.13 -9.12
C PRO A 99 5.83 -0.13 -9.96
N ILE A 100 5.03 -0.06 -11.02
CA ILE A 100 4.91 -1.10 -12.04
C ILE A 100 5.57 -0.57 -13.32
N PRO A 101 6.88 -0.79 -13.53
CA PRO A 101 7.59 -0.23 -14.67
C PRO A 101 7.10 -0.83 -15.98
N ARG A 102 7.19 -0.05 -17.06
CA ARG A 102 6.84 -0.46 -18.42
C ARG A 102 8.07 -0.43 -19.32
N ALA A 103 8.22 -1.44 -20.17
CA ALA A 103 9.25 -1.49 -21.18
C ALA A 103 8.71 -2.17 -22.45
N ALA A 104 9.05 -1.65 -23.62
CA ALA A 104 8.57 -2.20 -24.88
C ALA A 104 9.00 -3.67 -25.04
N GLY A 105 8.05 -4.54 -25.38
CA GLY A 105 8.29 -5.98 -25.57
C GLY A 105 8.58 -6.76 -24.28
N ARG A 106 8.38 -6.16 -23.10
CA ARG A 106 8.60 -6.80 -21.80
C ARG A 106 7.38 -6.65 -20.90
N VAL A 107 7.18 -7.64 -20.03
CA VAL A 107 6.12 -7.65 -19.02
C VAL A 107 6.77 -7.64 -17.64
N PHE A 108 6.32 -6.78 -16.74
CA PHE A 108 6.93 -6.67 -15.42
C PHE A 108 6.66 -7.94 -14.60
N ALA A 109 7.72 -8.55 -14.06
CA ALA A 109 7.69 -9.82 -13.34
C ALA A 109 7.98 -9.67 -11.84
N GLY A 110 7.72 -8.49 -11.28
CA GLY A 110 7.68 -8.26 -9.83
C GLY A 110 8.99 -7.77 -9.24
N TRP A 111 8.92 -7.36 -7.97
CA TRP A 111 10.06 -6.88 -7.18
C TRP A 111 10.59 -7.97 -6.26
N TYR A 112 11.89 -7.92 -5.99
CA TYR A 112 12.62 -8.85 -5.12
C TYR A 112 13.57 -8.09 -4.20
N ALA A 113 13.90 -8.67 -3.05
CA ALA A 113 14.79 -8.05 -2.08
C ALA A 113 16.28 -8.08 -2.50
N ASP A 114 16.65 -8.97 -3.44
CA ASP A 114 18.03 -9.12 -3.88
C ASP A 114 18.14 -9.27 -5.41
N ALA A 115 19.26 -8.78 -5.96
CA ALA A 115 19.52 -8.76 -7.40
C ALA A 115 19.66 -10.16 -8.02
N ALA A 116 20.17 -11.15 -7.28
CA ALA A 116 20.39 -12.49 -7.80
C ALA A 116 19.07 -13.23 -8.01
N THR A 117 18.13 -13.11 -7.07
CA THR A 117 16.76 -13.63 -7.19
C THR A 117 16.02 -12.94 -8.32
N ALA A 118 16.10 -11.60 -8.45
CA ALA A 118 15.48 -10.88 -9.56
C ALA A 118 16.02 -11.31 -10.94
N ALA A 119 17.35 -11.50 -11.04
CA ALA A 119 17.98 -12.00 -12.27
C ALA A 119 17.55 -13.44 -12.59
N SER A 120 17.48 -14.30 -11.58
CA SER A 120 17.01 -15.70 -11.73
C SER A 120 15.54 -15.75 -12.17
N ALA A 121 14.69 -14.93 -11.57
CA ALA A 121 13.28 -14.81 -11.96
C ALA A 121 13.10 -14.25 -13.38
N SER A 122 14.03 -13.42 -13.86
CA SER A 122 14.03 -12.91 -15.24
C SER A 122 14.48 -13.97 -16.26
N ALA A 123 15.38 -14.87 -15.86
CA ALA A 123 15.91 -15.91 -16.75
C ALA A 123 14.94 -17.09 -16.96
N ASP A 124 14.14 -17.42 -15.95
CA ASP A 124 13.17 -18.52 -16.00
C ASP A 124 11.84 -18.16 -15.31
N PRO A 125 10.99 -17.35 -15.95
CA PRO A 125 9.73 -16.92 -15.37
C PRO A 125 8.68 -18.03 -15.24
N ALA A 126 8.84 -19.17 -15.94
CA ALA A 126 7.86 -20.26 -15.97
C ALA A 126 8.16 -21.39 -14.97
N ALA A 127 9.42 -21.62 -14.59
CA ALA A 127 9.80 -22.72 -13.67
C ALA A 127 9.73 -22.36 -12.18
N HIS A 128 8.84 -21.44 -11.78
CA HIS A 128 8.67 -21.02 -10.38
C HIS A 128 9.91 -20.36 -9.75
N ALA A 129 10.89 -19.87 -10.53
CA ALA A 129 12.03 -19.11 -10.01
C ALA A 129 11.61 -17.78 -9.35
N GLY A 130 10.44 -17.26 -9.71
CA GLY A 130 9.73 -16.20 -8.99
C GLY A 130 8.68 -16.77 -8.04
N SER A 131 9.07 -17.66 -7.13
CA SER A 131 8.15 -18.18 -6.09
C SER A 131 7.35 -17.01 -5.50
N PRO A 132 6.01 -17.10 -5.42
CA PRO A 132 5.20 -16.11 -4.71
C PRO A 132 5.76 -15.75 -3.32
N ALA A 133 6.44 -16.71 -2.68
CA ALA A 133 7.09 -16.55 -1.38
C ALA A 133 8.30 -15.61 -1.38
N THR A 134 8.93 -15.30 -2.52
CA THR A 134 10.10 -14.39 -2.59
C THR A 134 9.79 -13.03 -3.20
N ARG A 135 8.68 -12.89 -3.94
CA ARG A 135 8.22 -11.61 -4.48
C ARG A 135 7.80 -10.63 -3.39
N ILE A 136 8.16 -9.36 -3.56
CA ILE A 136 7.76 -8.25 -2.70
C ILE A 136 6.67 -7.43 -3.39
N ASN A 137 5.55 -7.22 -2.70
CA ASN A 137 4.44 -6.38 -3.16
C ASN A 137 3.70 -5.75 -1.97
N GLY A 138 2.56 -5.11 -2.24
CA GLY A 138 1.71 -4.46 -1.23
C GLY A 138 1.15 -5.37 -0.14
N SER A 139 1.20 -6.69 -0.29
CA SER A 139 0.77 -7.62 0.76
C SER A 139 1.78 -7.79 1.89
N ARG A 140 3.00 -7.27 1.74
CA ARG A 140 4.09 -7.44 2.71
C ARG A 140 4.33 -6.19 3.55
N PRO A 141 4.58 -6.36 4.85
CA PRO A 141 5.12 -5.27 5.65
C PRO A 141 6.50 -4.84 5.13
N VAL A 142 6.74 -3.53 5.15
CA VAL A 142 8.01 -2.90 4.86
C VAL A 142 9.01 -3.30 5.95
N ALA A 143 10.15 -3.86 5.53
CA ALA A 143 11.26 -4.19 6.39
C ALA A 143 12.52 -3.50 5.89
N CYS A 144 12.95 -2.44 6.56
CA CYS A 144 14.09 -1.63 6.12
C CYS A 144 15.22 -1.63 7.13
N THR A 145 16.44 -1.85 6.64
CA THR A 145 17.65 -1.77 7.45
C THR A 145 18.21 -0.36 7.33
N ALA A 146 18.47 0.31 8.46
CA ALA A 146 18.99 1.68 8.48
C ALA A 146 18.17 2.68 7.62
N HIS A 147 16.85 2.54 7.62
CA HIS A 147 15.90 3.41 6.89
C HIS A 147 16.02 3.38 5.35
N GLN A 148 16.74 2.42 4.78
CA GLN A 148 16.84 2.28 3.32
C GLN A 148 16.68 0.82 2.89
N GLN A 149 16.17 0.63 1.68
CA GLN A 149 16.17 -0.66 1.00
C GLN A 149 16.23 -0.44 -0.51
N THR A 150 16.82 -1.38 -1.26
CA THR A 150 16.67 -1.46 -2.71
C THR A 150 15.86 -2.69 -3.07
N LEU A 151 14.84 -2.52 -3.91
CA LEU A 151 14.10 -3.59 -4.55
C LEU A 151 14.60 -3.77 -5.99
N TYR A 152 14.76 -5.02 -6.40
CA TYR A 152 15.27 -5.41 -7.71
C TYR A 152 14.15 -6.00 -8.55
N GLY A 153 13.94 -5.45 -9.74
CA GLY A 153 12.83 -5.81 -10.60
C GLY A 153 13.21 -6.93 -11.56
N ALA A 154 12.25 -7.78 -11.88
CA ALA A 154 12.38 -8.79 -12.92
C ALA A 154 11.51 -8.47 -14.14
N TRP A 155 11.93 -8.96 -15.30
CA TRP A 155 11.15 -8.92 -16.54
C TRP A 155 10.79 -10.32 -17.00
N THR A 156 9.68 -10.43 -17.71
CA THR A 156 9.29 -11.62 -18.47
C THR A 156 8.78 -11.22 -19.87
N THR A 157 8.40 -12.19 -20.69
CA THR A 157 7.85 -12.01 -22.04
C THR A 157 6.33 -12.14 -22.06
N ALA A 158 5.69 -11.57 -23.07
CA ALA A 158 4.26 -11.75 -23.30
C ALA A 158 3.91 -13.23 -23.56
N ASP A 159 4.78 -13.97 -24.26
CA ASP A 159 4.59 -15.41 -24.50
C ASP A 159 4.58 -16.22 -23.21
N ALA A 160 5.44 -15.89 -22.25
CA ALA A 160 5.46 -16.55 -20.94
C ALA A 160 4.19 -16.23 -20.12
N VAL A 161 3.67 -14.99 -20.23
CA VAL A 161 2.40 -14.59 -19.61
C VAL A 161 1.23 -15.36 -20.22
N ALA A 162 1.19 -15.46 -21.55
CA ALA A 162 0.17 -16.22 -22.25
C ALA A 162 0.23 -17.71 -21.90
N ALA A 163 1.44 -18.29 -21.86
CA ALA A 163 1.66 -19.70 -21.53
C ALA A 163 1.32 -20.06 -20.08
N ALA A 164 1.36 -19.10 -19.16
CA ALA A 164 1.01 -19.32 -17.76
C ALA A 164 -0.49 -19.53 -17.56
N GLU A 165 -1.33 -19.06 -18.49
CA GLU A 165 -2.81 -19.14 -18.42
C GLU A 165 -3.36 -18.74 -17.03
N ALA A 166 -2.68 -17.80 -16.37
CA ALA A 166 -2.92 -17.49 -14.97
C ALA A 166 -4.35 -16.99 -14.74
N ARG A 167 -5.00 -17.52 -13.72
CA ARG A 167 -6.36 -17.12 -13.30
C ARG A 167 -6.32 -16.64 -11.87
N VAL A 168 -6.81 -15.43 -11.64
CA VAL A 168 -6.85 -14.82 -10.32
C VAL A 168 -8.27 -14.92 -9.75
N PRO A 169 -8.53 -15.84 -8.80
CA PRO A 169 -9.76 -15.85 -8.02
C PRO A 169 -9.85 -14.63 -7.09
N ILE A 170 -10.98 -13.94 -7.14
CA ILE A 170 -11.39 -12.95 -6.13
C ILE A 170 -12.41 -13.63 -5.22
N LEU A 171 -12.02 -14.02 -4.02
CA LEU A 171 -12.92 -14.64 -3.04
C LEU A 171 -13.87 -13.58 -2.49
N MET A 172 -15.15 -13.89 -2.46
CA MET A 172 -16.19 -13.01 -1.92
C MET A 172 -16.84 -13.66 -0.69
N TYR A 173 -16.54 -13.10 0.48
CA TYR A 173 -17.20 -13.35 1.76
C TYR A 173 -18.19 -12.21 2.07
N HIS A 174 -19.12 -12.42 3.00
CA HIS A 174 -20.01 -11.38 3.50
C HIS A 174 -20.02 -11.42 5.04
N GLN A 175 -20.74 -12.38 5.62
CA GLN A 175 -20.94 -12.47 7.07
C GLN A 175 -20.30 -13.74 7.65
N PHE A 176 -20.08 -13.75 8.96
CA PHE A 176 -19.44 -14.86 9.66
C PHE A 176 -20.30 -15.31 10.85
N THR A 177 -20.32 -16.62 11.08
CA THR A 177 -21.03 -17.21 12.22
C THR A 177 -20.13 -18.16 13.00
N ALA A 178 -20.34 -18.21 14.32
CA ALA A 178 -19.69 -19.17 15.21
C ALA A 178 -20.47 -20.50 15.32
N LYS A 179 -21.63 -20.62 14.66
CA LYS A 179 -22.48 -21.81 14.68
C LYS A 179 -21.98 -22.84 13.66
N PRO A 180 -21.48 -24.01 14.07
CA PRO A 180 -21.04 -25.07 13.15
C PRO A 180 -22.19 -25.68 12.33
N GLU A 181 -23.43 -25.50 12.76
CA GLU A 181 -24.64 -25.85 12.04
C GLU A 181 -25.14 -24.71 11.15
N GLY A 182 -24.56 -23.50 11.23
CA GLY A 182 -24.85 -22.32 10.42
C GLY A 182 -26.12 -21.58 10.82
N GLU A 183 -26.32 -20.40 10.24
CA GLU A 183 -27.53 -19.62 10.47
C GLU A 183 -28.76 -20.26 9.79
N SER A 184 -29.94 -19.95 10.33
CA SER A 184 -31.22 -20.38 9.79
C SER A 184 -31.77 -19.38 8.77
N GLY A 185 -32.58 -19.86 7.82
CA GLY A 185 -33.31 -19.01 6.88
C GLY A 185 -32.57 -18.76 5.56
N TRP A 186 -33.16 -17.91 4.72
CA TRP A 186 -32.74 -17.69 3.34
C TRP A 186 -31.37 -16.98 3.21
N LEU A 187 -30.92 -16.28 4.25
CA LEU A 187 -29.60 -15.62 4.30
C LEU A 187 -28.45 -16.55 4.69
N ARG A 188 -28.72 -17.82 5.00
CA ARG A 188 -27.68 -18.79 5.41
C ARG A 188 -26.50 -18.82 4.45
N GLY A 189 -26.73 -18.73 3.14
CA GLY A 189 -25.68 -18.74 2.13
C GLY A 189 -24.68 -17.59 2.23
N ASN A 190 -25.07 -16.46 2.84
CA ASN A 190 -24.20 -15.29 3.02
C ASN A 190 -23.26 -15.41 4.22
N TYR A 191 -23.40 -16.45 5.05
CA TYR A 191 -22.53 -16.71 6.18
C TYR A 191 -21.44 -17.72 5.83
N ALA A 192 -20.20 -17.46 6.27
CA ALA A 192 -19.16 -18.46 6.42
C ALA A 192 -19.06 -18.89 7.88
N TYR A 193 -18.82 -20.18 8.13
CA TYR A 193 -18.46 -20.64 9.47
C TYR A 193 -17.03 -20.18 9.79
N ILE A 194 -16.83 -19.59 10.96
CA ILE A 194 -15.56 -18.91 11.27
C ILE A 194 -14.34 -19.83 11.30
N GLU A 195 -14.50 -21.10 11.71
CA GLU A 195 -13.38 -22.03 11.70
C GLU A 195 -13.07 -22.58 10.30
N ASP A 196 -14.06 -22.59 9.38
CA ASP A 196 -13.78 -22.81 7.96
C ASP A 196 -12.95 -21.65 7.40
N TYR A 197 -13.32 -20.40 7.71
CA TYR A 197 -12.53 -19.22 7.30
C TYR A 197 -11.10 -19.28 7.84
N ARG A 198 -10.92 -19.61 9.13
CA ARG A 198 -9.59 -19.79 9.72
C ARG A 198 -8.77 -20.83 8.97
N ALA A 199 -9.35 -22.01 8.71
CA ALA A 199 -8.67 -23.09 8.00
C ALA A 199 -8.34 -22.73 6.55
N GLN A 200 -9.24 -22.01 5.87
CA GLN A 200 -9.03 -21.48 4.52
C GLN A 200 -7.88 -20.47 4.47
N MET A 201 -7.85 -19.51 5.39
CA MET A 201 -6.76 -18.52 5.48
C MET A 201 -5.43 -19.19 5.82
N GLN A 202 -5.43 -20.15 6.76
CA GLN A 202 -4.24 -20.93 7.07
C GLN A 202 -3.72 -21.68 5.84
N TYR A 203 -4.62 -22.29 5.05
CA TYR A 203 -4.25 -22.94 3.79
C TYR A 203 -3.60 -21.97 2.79
N ILE A 204 -4.18 -20.79 2.59
CA ILE A 204 -3.63 -19.74 1.71
C ILE A 204 -2.21 -19.36 2.16
N LYS A 205 -1.99 -19.18 3.47
CA LYS A 205 -0.68 -18.89 4.05
C LYS A 205 0.31 -20.04 3.86
N ASP A 206 -0.06 -21.26 4.23
CA ASP A 206 0.83 -22.42 4.21
C ASP A 206 1.24 -22.81 2.80
N GLN A 207 0.36 -22.59 1.81
CA GLN A 207 0.69 -22.81 0.40
C GLN A 207 1.35 -21.60 -0.27
N SER A 208 1.65 -20.53 0.49
CA SER A 208 2.34 -19.34 -0.03
C SER A 208 1.64 -18.74 -1.25
N PHE A 209 0.32 -18.59 -1.23
CA PHE A 209 -0.39 -17.88 -2.30
C PHE A 209 0.11 -16.45 -2.43
N TYR A 210 0.25 -15.99 -3.69
CA TYR A 210 0.47 -14.58 -3.96
C TYR A 210 -0.80 -13.80 -3.66
N LEU A 211 -0.69 -12.65 -3.01
CA LEU A 211 -1.82 -11.76 -2.73
C LEU A 211 -1.63 -10.47 -3.55
N PRO A 212 -2.15 -10.40 -4.79
CA PRO A 212 -1.99 -9.22 -5.64
C PRO A 212 -2.59 -7.97 -5.00
N THR A 213 -1.98 -6.81 -5.23
CA THR A 213 -2.67 -5.53 -5.03
C THR A 213 -3.65 -5.26 -6.18
N TRP A 214 -4.54 -4.28 -6.01
CA TRP A 214 -5.44 -3.86 -7.08
C TRP A 214 -4.68 -3.23 -8.27
N ASP A 215 -3.59 -2.48 -8.02
CA ASP A 215 -2.71 -1.98 -9.08
C ASP A 215 -2.09 -3.12 -9.89
N GLU A 216 -1.66 -4.20 -9.21
CA GLU A 216 -1.11 -5.37 -9.87
C GLU A 216 -2.16 -6.12 -10.67
N LEU A 217 -3.39 -6.26 -10.15
CA LEU A 217 -4.50 -6.85 -10.89
C LEU A 217 -4.85 -6.03 -12.13
N SER A 218 -4.94 -4.71 -12.01
CA SER A 218 -5.20 -3.78 -13.12
C SER A 218 -4.13 -3.92 -14.20
N ALA A 219 -2.85 -3.94 -13.81
CA ALA A 219 -1.73 -4.12 -14.73
C ALA A 219 -1.66 -5.53 -15.34
N PHE A 220 -2.08 -6.56 -14.61
CA PHE A 220 -2.19 -7.94 -15.11
C PHE A 220 -3.29 -8.06 -16.17
N ILE A 221 -4.46 -7.47 -15.93
CA ILE A 221 -5.54 -7.40 -16.91
C ILE A 221 -5.05 -6.76 -18.22
N ASP A 222 -4.24 -5.71 -18.13
CA ASP A 222 -3.64 -5.03 -19.29
C ASP A 222 -2.51 -5.82 -19.97
N GLY A 223 -2.16 -7.01 -19.45
CA GLY A 223 -1.06 -7.85 -19.95
C GLY A 223 0.33 -7.28 -19.68
N ALA A 224 0.43 -6.29 -18.79
CA ALA A 224 1.64 -5.51 -18.58
C ALA A 224 2.34 -5.82 -17.24
N LEU A 225 1.73 -6.67 -16.41
CA LEU A 225 2.34 -7.32 -15.25
C LEU A 225 2.04 -8.83 -15.28
N TYR A 226 3.02 -9.65 -14.89
CA TYR A 226 2.85 -11.09 -14.72
C TYR A 226 2.41 -11.43 -13.29
N LEU A 227 1.29 -12.15 -13.17
CA LEU A 227 0.86 -12.80 -11.93
C LEU A 227 1.02 -14.32 -12.07
N PRO A 228 1.47 -15.01 -11.01
CA PRO A 228 1.55 -16.47 -11.00
C PRO A 228 0.15 -17.10 -10.96
N ASP A 229 -0.02 -18.28 -11.55
CA ASP A 229 -1.23 -19.13 -11.41
C ASP A 229 -1.27 -19.82 -10.02
N HIS A 230 -1.01 -19.01 -8.99
CA HIS A 230 -0.98 -19.36 -7.57
C HIS A 230 -1.21 -18.08 -6.75
N ALA A 231 -2.17 -17.29 -7.20
CA ALA A 231 -2.53 -15.98 -6.66
C ALA A 231 -3.99 -15.97 -6.23
N VAL A 232 -4.33 -15.20 -5.19
CA VAL A 232 -5.72 -15.06 -4.72
C VAL A 232 -5.92 -13.68 -4.12
N ILE A 233 -7.10 -13.09 -4.36
CA ILE A 233 -7.55 -11.88 -3.67
C ILE A 233 -8.65 -12.28 -2.70
N ILE A 234 -8.49 -11.90 -1.43
CA ILE A 234 -9.48 -12.16 -0.37
C ILE A 234 -10.33 -10.90 -0.19
N THR A 235 -11.66 -11.04 -0.27
CA THR A 235 -12.57 -9.90 -0.08
C THR A 235 -13.74 -10.21 0.86
N ASP A 236 -14.14 -9.23 1.67
CA ASP A 236 -15.47 -9.17 2.26
C ASP A 236 -16.28 -8.02 1.65
N ASP A 237 -17.60 -8.22 1.58
CA ASP A 237 -18.56 -7.16 1.30
C ASP A 237 -19.27 -6.71 2.59
N ASP A 238 -19.77 -5.47 2.55
CA ASP A 238 -20.57 -4.80 3.58
C ASP A 238 -19.79 -4.30 4.80
N ALA A 239 -18.58 -4.82 5.06
CA ALA A 239 -17.85 -4.60 6.30
C ALA A 239 -18.72 -4.90 7.55
N ASP A 240 -19.49 -5.99 7.48
CA ASP A 240 -20.41 -6.42 8.52
C ASP A 240 -19.71 -6.52 9.90
N PRO A 241 -20.40 -6.25 11.03
CA PRO A 241 -19.78 -6.38 12.35
C PRO A 241 -19.10 -7.73 12.62
N SER A 242 -19.57 -8.83 12.02
CA SER A 242 -18.92 -10.14 12.10
C SER A 242 -17.56 -10.21 11.37
N TRP A 243 -17.39 -9.46 10.27
CA TRP A 243 -16.07 -9.29 9.65
C TRP A 243 -15.08 -8.65 10.63
N LEU A 244 -15.47 -7.51 11.22
CA LEU A 244 -14.63 -6.73 12.12
C LEU A 244 -14.25 -7.49 13.39
N THR A 245 -15.20 -8.25 13.96
CA THR A 245 -15.04 -8.88 15.27
C THR A 245 -14.54 -10.32 15.21
N MET A 246 -14.72 -11.02 14.08
CA MET A 246 -14.38 -12.45 13.97
C MET A 246 -13.34 -12.74 12.90
N ALA A 247 -13.55 -12.26 11.66
CA ALA A 247 -12.73 -12.64 10.51
C ALA A 247 -11.45 -11.82 10.37
N SER A 248 -11.54 -10.48 10.36
CA SER A 248 -10.37 -9.61 10.15
C SER A 248 -9.24 -9.82 11.16
N PRO A 249 -9.47 -10.18 12.44
CA PRO A 249 -8.38 -10.53 13.37
C PRO A 249 -7.58 -11.77 12.93
N ILE A 250 -8.19 -12.70 12.18
CA ILE A 250 -7.51 -13.87 11.62
C ILE A 250 -6.54 -13.42 10.52
N ASN A 251 -6.95 -12.48 9.66
CA ASN A 251 -6.07 -11.87 8.65
C ASN A 251 -4.85 -11.22 9.30
N GLU A 252 -5.04 -10.51 10.40
CA GLU A 252 -3.93 -9.88 11.13
C GLU A 252 -2.97 -10.93 11.75
N GLN A 253 -3.52 -11.95 12.40
CA GLN A 253 -2.75 -13.05 12.99
C GLN A 253 -1.94 -13.81 11.93
N LEU A 254 -2.53 -14.03 10.76
CA LEU A 254 -1.90 -14.75 9.66
C LEU A 254 -1.12 -13.85 8.71
N GLN A 255 -1.16 -12.53 8.92
CA GLN A 255 -0.56 -11.51 8.05
C GLN A 255 -0.97 -11.66 6.57
N LEU A 256 -2.27 -11.86 6.35
CA LEU A 256 -2.84 -12.00 5.01
C LEU A 256 -3.59 -10.73 4.64
N MET A 257 -3.15 -10.09 3.56
CA MET A 257 -3.84 -8.95 2.98
C MET A 257 -5.23 -9.37 2.49
N ALA A 258 -6.25 -8.57 2.82
CA ALA A 258 -7.60 -8.71 2.28
C ALA A 258 -8.20 -7.33 1.97
N THR A 259 -9.30 -7.30 1.23
CA THR A 259 -10.06 -6.08 0.94
C THR A 259 -11.45 -6.15 1.57
N SER A 260 -11.83 -5.11 2.30
CA SER A 260 -13.21 -4.91 2.78
C SER A 260 -13.88 -3.85 1.92
N PHE A 261 -14.95 -4.23 1.22
CA PHE A 261 -15.78 -3.31 0.48
C PHE A 261 -16.81 -2.69 1.43
N VAL A 262 -16.59 -1.42 1.78
CA VAL A 262 -17.31 -0.70 2.83
C VAL A 262 -18.47 0.11 2.26
N ILE A 263 -19.65 -0.01 2.85
CA ILE A 263 -20.76 0.93 2.64
C ILE A 263 -20.49 2.18 3.49
N THR A 264 -20.12 3.27 2.84
CA THR A 264 -19.52 4.41 3.56
C THR A 264 -20.52 5.39 4.19
N GLY A 265 -21.80 5.34 3.82
CA GLY A 265 -22.85 6.26 4.30
C GLY A 265 -23.14 6.19 5.79
N SER A 266 -22.91 5.02 6.41
CA SER A 266 -23.01 4.82 7.87
C SER A 266 -21.71 5.11 8.62
N GLY A 267 -20.68 5.60 7.93
CA GLY A 267 -19.33 5.77 8.46
C GLY A 267 -18.39 4.63 8.05
N VAL A 268 -17.09 4.92 8.09
CA VAL A 268 -16.04 3.97 7.73
C VAL A 268 -15.48 3.35 9.01
N PRO A 269 -15.66 2.03 9.25
CA PRO A 269 -15.13 1.37 10.44
C PRO A 269 -13.60 1.34 10.38
N ALA A 270 -12.95 1.45 11.54
CA ALA A 270 -11.51 1.22 11.63
C ALA A 270 -11.21 -0.26 11.36
N GLN A 271 -10.20 -0.53 10.54
CA GLN A 271 -9.74 -1.86 10.21
C GLN A 271 -8.29 -2.06 10.66
N ASN A 272 -7.85 -3.31 10.82
CA ASN A 272 -6.44 -3.59 11.07
C ASN A 272 -5.59 -3.37 9.81
N ARG A 273 -4.27 -3.31 9.98
CA ARG A 273 -3.33 -2.91 8.90
C ARG A 273 -3.26 -3.85 7.69
N PHE A 274 -3.84 -5.05 7.76
CA PHE A 274 -3.87 -6.01 6.65
C PHE A 274 -5.15 -5.91 5.82
N ILE A 275 -6.09 -5.04 6.19
CA ILE A 275 -7.35 -4.88 5.47
C ILE A 275 -7.34 -3.57 4.68
N LEU A 276 -7.40 -3.68 3.36
CA LEU A 276 -7.58 -2.57 2.45
C LEU A 276 -9.06 -2.20 2.40
N GLN A 277 -9.40 -0.94 2.68
CA GLN A 277 -10.78 -0.47 2.59
C GLN A 277 -11.06 0.04 1.18
N ARG A 278 -12.07 -0.52 0.53
CA ARG A 278 -12.51 -0.14 -0.83
C ARG A 278 -14.02 0.09 -0.84
N SER A 279 -14.55 0.64 -1.92
CA SER A 279 -15.93 1.14 -1.93
C SER A 279 -16.96 0.03 -2.17
N HIS A 280 -17.98 -0.04 -1.31
CA HIS A 280 -19.28 -0.67 -1.60
C HIS A 280 -20.37 0.39 -1.73
N THR A 281 -20.05 1.51 -2.38
CA THR A 281 -20.88 2.73 -2.51
C THR A 281 -20.99 3.56 -1.22
N HIS A 282 -21.55 4.77 -1.34
CA HIS A 282 -21.89 5.61 -0.19
C HIS A 282 -23.25 5.26 0.36
N ASP A 283 -24.29 5.36 -0.47
CA ASP A 283 -25.68 5.12 -0.07
C ASP A 283 -26.48 4.47 -1.21
N MET A 284 -25.90 3.48 -1.89
CA MET A 284 -26.61 2.71 -2.94
C MET A 284 -26.81 1.23 -2.57
N HIS A 285 -26.49 0.82 -1.35
CA HIS A 285 -26.70 -0.55 -0.85
C HIS A 285 -28.11 -0.76 -0.28
N HIS A 286 -29.12 -0.50 -1.11
CA HIS A 286 -30.52 -0.79 -0.83
C HIS A 286 -31.27 -1.12 -2.12
N ALA A 287 -32.49 -1.66 -1.99
CA ALA A 287 -33.33 -1.95 -3.16
C ALA A 287 -33.86 -0.66 -3.79
N GLY A 288 -33.76 -0.56 -5.11
CA GLY A 288 -34.34 0.50 -5.91
C GLY A 288 -35.73 0.15 -6.47
N ALA A 289 -36.33 1.11 -7.16
CA ALA A 289 -37.73 1.05 -7.62
C ALA A 289 -38.03 -0.14 -8.56
N ASN A 290 -37.03 -0.62 -9.30
CA ASN A 290 -37.15 -1.78 -10.19
C ASN A 290 -36.94 -3.15 -9.49
N GLY A 291 -36.79 -3.18 -8.16
CA GLY A 291 -36.53 -4.40 -7.39
C GLY A 291 -35.08 -4.90 -7.45
N LYS A 292 -34.18 -4.21 -8.15
CA LYS A 292 -32.73 -4.45 -8.15
C LYS A 292 -32.03 -3.48 -7.18
N GLY A 293 -30.70 -3.51 -7.12
CA GLY A 293 -29.92 -2.56 -6.32
C GLY A 293 -30.13 -1.11 -6.78
N GLN A 294 -30.04 -0.15 -5.85
CA GLN A 294 -30.31 1.27 -6.10
C GLN A 294 -29.48 1.81 -7.28
N MET A 295 -28.20 1.42 -7.40
CA MET A 295 -27.29 1.94 -8.43
C MET A 295 -27.84 1.84 -9.86
N VAL A 296 -28.52 0.75 -10.22
CA VAL A 296 -29.09 0.56 -11.57
C VAL A 296 -30.43 1.29 -11.80
N ASN A 297 -30.87 2.10 -10.83
CA ASN A 297 -32.06 2.95 -10.91
C ASN A 297 -31.69 4.43 -11.03
N LEU A 298 -30.41 4.78 -10.95
CA LEU A 298 -29.92 6.14 -10.91
C LEU A 298 -29.32 6.58 -12.25
N THR A 299 -29.22 7.89 -12.43
CA THR A 299 -28.54 8.51 -13.56
C THR A 299 -27.02 8.53 -13.36
N VAL A 300 -26.27 8.70 -14.46
CA VAL A 300 -24.79 8.80 -14.42
C VAL A 300 -24.31 9.84 -13.39
N PRO A 301 -24.83 11.08 -13.33
CA PRO A 301 -24.36 12.07 -12.36
C PRO A 301 -24.66 11.69 -10.89
N GLU A 302 -25.80 11.03 -10.63
CA GLU A 302 -26.16 10.58 -9.28
C GLU A 302 -25.21 9.47 -8.80
N ILE A 303 -24.93 8.49 -9.66
CA ILE A 303 -23.96 7.43 -9.40
C ILE A 303 -22.57 8.03 -9.16
N ALA A 304 -22.13 8.95 -10.04
CA ALA A 304 -20.82 9.58 -9.91
C ALA A 304 -20.68 10.39 -8.62
N ALA A 305 -21.75 11.08 -8.19
CA ALA A 305 -21.78 11.83 -6.94
C ALA A 305 -21.67 10.91 -5.72
N ASP A 306 -22.43 9.82 -5.67
CA ASP A 306 -22.37 8.82 -4.60
C ASP A 306 -20.97 8.20 -4.50
N MET A 307 -20.41 7.77 -5.63
CA MET A 307 -19.09 7.15 -5.68
C MET A 307 -17.97 8.14 -5.34
N THR A 308 -18.14 9.42 -5.67
CA THR A 308 -17.22 10.49 -5.23
C THR A 308 -17.28 10.69 -3.72
N ALA A 309 -18.48 10.67 -3.12
CA ALA A 309 -18.64 10.73 -1.67
C ALA A 309 -18.01 9.52 -0.98
N SER A 310 -18.19 8.32 -1.55
CA SER A 310 -17.56 7.10 -1.04
C SER A 310 -16.03 7.15 -1.11
N ALA A 311 -15.47 7.58 -2.24
CA ALA A 311 -14.04 7.76 -2.38
C ALA A 311 -13.50 8.80 -1.38
N ALA A 312 -14.18 9.92 -1.18
CA ALA A 312 -13.78 10.94 -0.21
C ALA A 312 -13.77 10.39 1.23
N ALA A 313 -14.77 9.58 1.62
CA ALA A 313 -14.81 8.92 2.92
C ALA A 313 -13.65 7.91 3.12
N LEU A 314 -13.15 7.33 2.02
CA LEU A 314 -12.04 6.37 2.01
C LEU A 314 -10.67 7.02 1.71
N GLY A 315 -10.54 8.34 1.88
CA GLY A 315 -9.26 9.04 1.68
C GLY A 315 -8.85 9.23 0.21
N GLY A 316 -9.81 9.13 -0.72
CA GLY A 316 -9.61 9.36 -2.15
C GLY A 316 -9.37 8.10 -2.98
N VAL A 317 -9.44 6.91 -2.39
CA VAL A 317 -9.17 5.63 -3.06
C VAL A 317 -10.24 5.30 -4.11
N LYS A 318 -9.81 4.93 -5.32
CA LYS A 318 -10.68 4.66 -6.49
C LYS A 318 -10.27 3.45 -7.35
N GLU A 319 -9.33 2.64 -6.89
CA GLU A 319 -8.81 1.49 -7.65
C GLU A 319 -9.93 0.49 -8.02
N VAL A 320 -10.81 0.19 -7.07
CA VAL A 320 -11.88 -0.79 -7.25
C VAL A 320 -13.08 -0.50 -6.36
N MET A 321 -14.26 -0.95 -6.81
CA MET A 321 -15.47 -1.03 -6.00
C MET A 321 -16.20 -2.37 -6.21
N ALA A 322 -17.09 -2.75 -5.29
CA ALA A 322 -17.99 -3.90 -5.49
C ALA A 322 -19.42 -3.41 -5.70
N TYR A 323 -20.12 -3.92 -6.72
CA TYR A 323 -21.51 -3.54 -6.98
C TYR A 323 -22.46 -4.10 -5.90
N PRO A 324 -23.33 -3.26 -5.30
CA PRO A 324 -24.41 -3.76 -4.45
C PRO A 324 -25.23 -4.84 -5.13
N TYR A 325 -25.29 -6.01 -4.50
CA TYR A 325 -25.97 -7.20 -5.03
C TYR A 325 -25.47 -7.69 -6.41
N GLY A 326 -24.30 -7.22 -6.87
CA GLY A 326 -23.77 -7.47 -8.20
C GLY A 326 -24.49 -6.76 -9.35
N HIS A 327 -25.53 -5.98 -9.07
CA HIS A 327 -26.35 -5.35 -10.09
C HIS A 327 -25.63 -4.17 -10.73
N ASN A 328 -25.41 -4.26 -12.04
CA ASN A 328 -24.76 -3.23 -12.85
C ASN A 328 -25.40 -3.13 -14.24
N ASN A 329 -25.15 -2.03 -14.93
CA ASN A 329 -25.52 -1.72 -16.32
C ASN A 329 -24.60 -0.63 -16.90
N GLU A 330 -24.73 -0.29 -18.18
CA GLU A 330 -23.87 0.74 -18.82
C GLU A 330 -23.95 2.10 -18.11
N THR A 331 -25.11 2.50 -17.59
CA THR A 331 -25.27 3.74 -16.81
C THR A 331 -24.40 3.73 -15.55
N SER A 332 -24.36 2.59 -14.84
CA SER A 332 -23.48 2.40 -13.69
C SER A 332 -22.00 2.41 -14.08
N HIS A 333 -21.63 1.83 -15.23
CA HIS A 333 -20.26 1.83 -15.73
C HIS A 333 -19.80 3.25 -16.05
N GLU A 334 -20.63 4.04 -16.73
CA GLU A 334 -20.32 5.43 -17.04
C GLU A 334 -20.23 6.29 -15.78
N GLY A 335 -21.10 6.05 -14.79
CA GLY A 335 -21.04 6.74 -13.50
C GLY A 335 -19.73 6.47 -12.76
N LEU A 336 -19.22 5.24 -12.81
CA LEU A 336 -17.92 4.87 -12.25
C LEU A 336 -16.76 5.54 -12.99
N ARG A 337 -16.78 5.54 -14.33
CA ARG A 337 -15.76 6.24 -15.14
C ARG A 337 -15.74 7.74 -14.81
N GLN A 338 -16.91 8.37 -14.71
CA GLN A 338 -17.03 9.78 -14.35
C GLN A 338 -16.52 10.06 -12.92
N ALA A 339 -16.71 9.13 -11.97
CA ALA A 339 -16.14 9.23 -10.62
C ALA A 339 -14.64 8.91 -10.56
N GLY A 340 -14.07 8.33 -11.62
CA GLY A 340 -12.67 7.95 -11.73
C GLY A 340 -12.32 6.60 -11.11
N PHE A 341 -13.28 5.67 -11.03
CA PHE A 341 -13.01 4.30 -10.61
C PHE A 341 -12.44 3.47 -11.76
N GLU A 342 -11.37 2.71 -11.48
CA GLU A 342 -10.68 1.92 -12.51
C GLU A 342 -11.32 0.56 -12.74
N MET A 343 -11.73 -0.10 -11.65
CA MET A 343 -12.28 -1.44 -11.67
C MET A 343 -13.57 -1.55 -10.86
N ALA A 344 -14.38 -2.56 -11.18
CA ALA A 344 -15.54 -2.93 -10.39
C ALA A 344 -15.79 -4.44 -10.42
N ARG A 345 -16.16 -4.99 -9.26
CA ARG A 345 -16.42 -6.42 -9.08
C ARG A 345 -17.91 -6.71 -8.99
N THR A 346 -18.34 -7.75 -9.71
CA THR A 346 -19.73 -8.24 -9.77
C THR A 346 -19.97 -9.40 -8.80
N ILE A 347 -21.02 -10.20 -8.98
CA ILE A 347 -21.17 -11.49 -8.28
C ILE A 347 -21.11 -12.69 -9.23
N GLU A 348 -20.76 -12.44 -10.49
CA GLU A 348 -20.69 -13.49 -11.51
C GLU A 348 -19.56 -14.45 -11.17
N GLN A 349 -19.86 -15.75 -11.15
CA GLN A 349 -18.90 -16.77 -10.77
C GLN A 349 -17.80 -16.88 -11.85
N GLY A 350 -16.53 -16.69 -11.47
CA GLY A 350 -15.42 -16.82 -12.41
C GLY A 350 -14.08 -16.34 -11.86
N TYR A 351 -13.14 -16.13 -12.79
CA TYR A 351 -11.76 -15.76 -12.50
C TYR A 351 -11.34 -14.58 -13.35
N VAL A 352 -10.45 -13.75 -12.82
CA VAL A 352 -9.82 -12.67 -13.60
C VAL A 352 -8.66 -13.25 -14.39
N SER A 353 -8.57 -12.87 -15.65
CA SER A 353 -7.49 -13.21 -16.59
C SER A 353 -7.06 -11.97 -17.39
N VAL A 354 -5.95 -12.07 -18.12
CA VAL A 354 -5.54 -11.02 -19.06
C VAL A 354 -6.70 -10.70 -20.01
N GLY A 355 -7.00 -9.40 -20.17
CA GLY A 355 -8.10 -8.92 -21.01
C GLY A 355 -9.50 -8.99 -20.39
N SER A 356 -9.63 -9.34 -19.11
CA SER A 356 -10.94 -9.26 -18.42
C SER A 356 -11.48 -7.83 -18.45
N ASP A 357 -12.80 -7.68 -18.53
CA ASP A 357 -13.43 -6.36 -18.42
C ASP A 357 -13.28 -5.83 -16.98
N LYS A 358 -12.54 -4.73 -16.84
CA LYS A 358 -12.23 -4.09 -15.56
C LYS A 358 -13.47 -3.64 -14.79
N LEU A 359 -14.57 -3.31 -15.46
CA LEU A 359 -15.80 -2.88 -14.80
C LEU A 359 -16.78 -4.02 -14.52
N THR A 360 -16.42 -5.27 -14.86
CA THR A 360 -17.27 -6.43 -14.59
C THR A 360 -16.47 -7.64 -14.07
N LEU A 361 -15.50 -7.39 -13.17
CA LEU A 361 -14.65 -8.47 -12.63
C LEU A 361 -15.51 -9.58 -11.99
N PRO A 362 -15.30 -10.85 -12.35
CA PRO A 362 -15.98 -11.97 -11.72
C PRO A 362 -15.38 -12.27 -10.34
N CYS A 363 -16.06 -13.10 -9.56
CA CYS A 363 -15.60 -13.53 -8.24
C CYS A 363 -15.90 -15.01 -7.98
N VAL A 364 -15.36 -15.52 -6.89
CA VAL A 364 -15.68 -16.83 -6.32
C VAL A 364 -16.47 -16.60 -5.05
N ARG A 365 -17.78 -16.85 -5.10
CA ARG A 365 -18.63 -16.75 -3.90
C ARG A 365 -18.27 -17.87 -2.93
N ILE A 366 -18.00 -17.52 -1.67
CA ILE A 366 -17.82 -18.50 -0.60
C ILE A 366 -19.11 -18.60 0.21
N ASN A 367 -19.82 -19.70 0.01
CA ASN A 367 -21.06 -20.00 0.73
C ASN A 367 -20.78 -20.79 2.02
N TYR A 368 -21.76 -20.77 2.91
CA TYR A 368 -21.79 -21.65 4.07
C TYR A 368 -21.46 -23.12 3.72
N GLY A 369 -20.57 -23.74 4.49
CA GLY A 369 -20.17 -25.15 4.34
C GLY A 369 -19.07 -25.40 3.31
N MET A 370 -18.57 -24.36 2.64
CA MET A 370 -17.38 -24.48 1.81
C MET A 370 -16.12 -24.47 2.68
N GLY A 371 -15.65 -25.64 3.13
CA GLY A 371 -14.35 -25.77 3.82
C GLY A 371 -13.14 -25.71 2.87
N VAL A 372 -11.93 -25.98 3.39
CA VAL A 372 -10.68 -25.96 2.62
C VAL A 372 -10.74 -26.80 1.33
N ALA A 373 -11.32 -28.01 1.38
CA ALA A 373 -11.42 -28.87 0.20
C ALA A 373 -12.26 -28.25 -0.93
N ALA A 374 -13.28 -27.46 -0.60
CA ALA A 374 -14.04 -26.71 -1.60
C ALA A 374 -13.23 -25.51 -2.12
N LEU A 375 -12.52 -24.81 -1.23
CA LEU A 375 -11.66 -23.69 -1.62
C LEU A 375 -10.58 -24.10 -2.62
N LYS A 376 -9.86 -25.21 -2.37
CA LYS A 376 -8.82 -25.74 -3.29
C LYS A 376 -9.32 -25.93 -4.72
N LYS A 377 -10.58 -26.36 -4.88
CA LYS A 377 -11.16 -26.54 -6.22
C LYS A 377 -11.37 -25.23 -6.96
N GLN A 378 -11.47 -24.12 -6.24
CA GLN A 378 -11.66 -22.78 -6.79
C GLN A 378 -10.33 -22.07 -7.04
N ILE A 379 -9.34 -22.25 -6.17
CA ILE A 379 -8.11 -21.44 -6.23
C ILE A 379 -6.87 -22.18 -6.72
N GLY A 380 -6.99 -23.48 -7.03
CA GLY A 380 -5.84 -24.36 -7.23
C GLY A 380 -5.24 -24.82 -5.90
#